data_AF-A0A4Q5YQF7-F1
#
_entry.id   AF-A0A4Q5YQF7-F1
#
_cell.length_a   1.000
_cell.length_b   1.000
_cell.length_c   1.000
_cell.angle_alpha   90.00
_cell.angle_beta   90.00
_cell.angle_gamma   90.00
#
_symmetry.space_group_name_H-M   'P 1'
#
loop_
_entity.id
_entity.type
_entity.pdbx_description
1 polymer ?
#
loop_
_entity_poly.entity_id
_entity_poly.type
_entity_poly.pdbx_seq_one_letter_code
_entity_poly.pdbx_strand_id
1 'polypeptide(L)'
;VTASGCRDLITGAHFKLMKDKAIVCNIGHFDIEIDVAWLNENYGNTKDTVKPQVDIYNVDGKDIILLAEGRLVNLGCATGHPSFVMSNSFSNQTLAQIELWTNNDAYENKVYVLPKHLDEKVARLHLAKIGVELDELTSAQSEYLGISKEGPFKPEAYRY
;
A
#
# COMPACT_ATOMS: atom_id res chain seq x y z
N VAL A 1 12.63 -5.32 -6.52
CA VAL A 1 11.56 -4.84 -5.63
C VAL A 1 10.53 -5.94 -5.49
N THR A 2 10.18 -6.35 -4.27
CA THR A 2 9.08 -7.28 -3.98
C THR A 2 7.84 -6.50 -3.51
N ALA A 3 6.64 -6.94 -3.89
CA ALA A 3 5.38 -6.21 -3.67
C ALA A 3 4.14 -7.13 -3.63
N SER A 4 4.30 -8.36 -3.16
CA SER A 4 3.29 -9.42 -3.29
C SER A 4 2.39 -9.60 -2.07
N GLY A 5 2.85 -9.22 -0.88
CA GLY A 5 2.24 -9.61 0.38
C GLY A 5 2.40 -11.11 0.69
N CYS A 6 3.30 -11.82 0.01
CA CYS A 6 3.60 -13.23 0.20
C CYS A 6 4.93 -13.43 0.94
N ARG A 7 5.58 -14.58 0.77
CA ARG A 7 6.86 -14.93 1.39
C ARG A 7 7.80 -15.61 0.39
N ASP A 8 9.09 -15.57 0.70
CA ASP A 8 10.14 -16.32 0.01
C ASP A 8 10.24 -16.04 -1.51
N LEU A 9 10.00 -14.79 -1.94
CA LEU A 9 10.09 -14.40 -3.35
C LEU A 9 11.53 -14.25 -3.82
N ILE A 10 12.38 -13.68 -2.98
CA ILE A 10 13.83 -13.60 -3.22
C ILE A 10 14.50 -14.47 -2.16
N THR A 11 15.26 -15.46 -2.61
CA THR A 11 15.86 -16.51 -1.78
C THR A 11 17.34 -16.59 -2.09
N GLY A 12 18.09 -17.44 -1.38
CA GLY A 12 19.51 -17.63 -1.63
C GLY A 12 19.88 -17.97 -3.08
N ALA A 13 19.05 -18.77 -3.75
CA ALA A 13 19.24 -19.09 -5.17
C ALA A 13 19.16 -17.83 -6.05
N HIS A 14 18.26 -16.91 -5.71
CA HIS A 14 18.11 -15.64 -6.43
C HIS A 14 19.29 -14.70 -6.19
N PHE A 15 19.76 -14.57 -4.94
CA PHE A 15 20.90 -13.71 -4.60
C PHE A 15 22.18 -14.07 -5.37
N LYS A 16 22.50 -15.36 -5.48
CA LYS A 16 23.69 -15.84 -6.21
C LYS A 16 23.67 -15.52 -7.71
N LEU A 17 22.48 -15.36 -8.28
CA LEU A 17 22.29 -15.04 -9.70
C LEU A 17 22.29 -13.54 -9.98
N MET A 18 22.27 -12.69 -8.95
CA MET A 18 22.25 -11.24 -9.14
C MET A 18 23.56 -10.74 -9.76
N LYS A 19 23.46 -9.60 -10.44
CA LYS A 19 24.62 -8.84 -10.94
C LYS A 19 25.26 -8.05 -9.80
N ASP A 20 26.53 -7.68 -9.99
CA ASP A 20 27.21 -6.77 -9.07
C ASP A 20 26.43 -5.46 -8.91
N LYS A 21 26.35 -5.00 -7.66
CA LYS A 21 25.64 -3.81 -7.18
C LYS A 21 24.14 -3.80 -7.51
N ALA A 22 23.52 -4.98 -7.55
CA ALA A 22 22.06 -5.06 -7.64
C ALA A 22 21.41 -4.46 -6.38
N ILE A 23 20.41 -3.59 -6.57
CA ILE A 23 19.62 -3.03 -5.47
C ILE A 23 18.39 -3.91 -5.24
N VAL A 24 18.25 -4.38 -4.01
CA VAL A 24 17.18 -5.26 -3.55
C VAL A 24 16.41 -4.55 -2.44
N CYS A 25 15.09 -4.54 -2.57
CA CYS A 25 14.21 -3.94 -1.58
C CYS A 25 12.80 -4.51 -1.70
N ASN A 26 12.00 -4.24 -0.67
CA ASN A 26 10.63 -4.70 -0.52
C ASN A 26 9.71 -3.51 -0.25
N ILE A 27 8.52 -3.50 -0.83
CA ILE A 27 7.47 -2.52 -0.52
C ILE A 27 6.20 -3.19 0.05
N GLY A 28 6.18 -4.52 0.12
CA GLY A 28 5.14 -5.27 0.83
C GLY A 28 5.25 -5.10 2.35
N HIS A 29 4.19 -5.49 3.06
CA HIS A 29 4.01 -5.13 4.47
C HIS A 29 5.00 -5.79 5.43
N PHE A 30 5.55 -6.97 5.09
CA PHE A 30 6.51 -7.68 5.93
C PHE A 30 7.80 -7.96 5.17
N ASP A 31 8.88 -8.13 5.92
CA ASP A 31 10.24 -8.40 5.44
C ASP A 31 10.42 -9.81 4.85
N ILE A 32 9.48 -10.72 5.10
CA ILE A 32 9.53 -12.13 4.67
C ILE A 32 9.43 -12.35 3.16
N GLU A 33 9.16 -11.32 2.35
CA GLU A 33 9.23 -11.44 0.88
C GLU A 33 10.66 -11.68 0.39
N ILE A 34 11.66 -11.24 1.17
CA ILE A 34 13.07 -11.43 0.90
C ILE A 34 13.66 -12.25 2.04
N ASP A 35 14.42 -13.30 1.70
CA ASP A 35 15.10 -14.13 2.68
C ASP A 35 16.37 -13.42 3.23
N VAL A 36 16.15 -12.36 3.99
CA VAL A 36 17.20 -11.57 4.65
C VAL A 36 17.87 -12.41 5.74
N ALA A 37 17.16 -13.36 6.34
CA ALA A 37 17.71 -14.31 7.30
C ALA A 37 18.82 -15.15 6.66
N TRP A 38 18.56 -15.77 5.52
CA TRP A 38 19.58 -16.50 4.75
C TRP A 38 20.75 -15.59 4.37
N LEU A 39 20.48 -14.36 3.92
CA LEU A 39 21.53 -13.42 3.53
C LEU A 39 22.45 -13.07 4.72
N ASN A 40 21.87 -12.82 5.89
CA ASN A 40 22.62 -12.57 7.13
C ASN A 40 23.40 -13.80 7.59
N GLU A 41 22.79 -14.99 7.54
CA GLU A 41 23.45 -16.24 7.95
C GLU A 41 24.64 -16.60 7.06
N ASN A 42 24.49 -16.44 5.74
CA ASN A 42 25.47 -16.92 4.76
C ASN A 42 26.52 -15.87 4.37
N TYR A 43 26.16 -14.58 4.40
CA TYR A 43 27.01 -13.49 3.94
C TYR A 43 27.05 -12.29 4.90
N GLY A 44 26.42 -12.38 6.08
CA GLY A 44 26.37 -11.28 7.05
C GLY A 44 27.72 -10.86 7.61
N ASN A 45 28.75 -11.72 7.54
CA ASN A 45 30.13 -11.37 7.84
C ASN A 45 30.75 -10.37 6.86
N THR A 46 30.12 -10.18 5.68
CA THR A 46 30.52 -9.19 4.66
C THR A 46 29.65 -7.94 4.67
N LYS A 47 28.68 -7.85 5.60
CA LYS A 47 27.75 -6.73 5.69
C LYS A 47 28.53 -5.43 5.94
N ASP A 48 28.36 -4.45 5.06
CA ASP A 48 28.88 -3.09 5.20
C ASP A 48 27.74 -2.07 5.11
N THR A 49 27.54 -1.28 6.16
CA THR A 49 26.47 -0.28 6.22
C THR A 49 26.97 1.04 5.68
N VAL A 50 26.53 1.40 4.47
CA VAL A 50 26.89 2.67 3.81
C VAL A 50 26.33 3.86 4.57
N LYS A 51 25.07 3.76 4.98
CA LYS A 51 24.33 4.73 5.81
C LYS A 51 23.13 4.02 6.43
N PRO A 52 22.41 4.63 7.39
CA PRO A 52 21.20 4.03 7.94
C PRO A 52 20.25 3.54 6.83
N GLN A 53 19.81 2.28 6.97
CA GLN A 53 18.88 1.58 6.06
C GLN A 53 19.45 1.29 4.66
N VAL A 54 20.77 1.35 4.47
CA VAL A 54 21.44 0.95 3.23
C VAL A 54 22.65 0.09 3.56
N ASP A 55 22.52 -1.21 3.30
CA ASP A 55 23.54 -2.21 3.59
C ASP A 55 24.05 -2.85 2.29
N ILE A 56 25.32 -3.20 2.25
CA ILE A 56 25.96 -3.96 1.17
C ILE A 56 26.36 -5.33 1.71
N TYR A 57 26.08 -6.39 0.94
CA TYR A 57 26.54 -7.75 1.20
C TYR A 57 27.35 -8.23 -0.01
N ASN A 58 28.52 -8.83 0.21
CA ASN A 58 29.26 -9.46 -0.88
C ASN A 58 28.84 -10.93 -1.01
N VAL A 59 28.10 -11.25 -2.06
CA VAL A 59 27.62 -12.59 -2.39
C VAL A 59 28.47 -13.14 -3.53
N ASP A 60 29.38 -14.06 -3.20
CA ASP A 60 30.27 -14.74 -4.15
C ASP A 60 31.04 -13.78 -5.09
N GLY A 61 31.57 -12.68 -4.53
CA GLY A 61 32.34 -11.68 -5.27
C GLY A 61 31.51 -10.59 -5.95
N LYS A 62 30.18 -10.58 -5.75
CA LYS A 62 29.27 -9.55 -6.26
C LYS A 62 28.56 -8.85 -5.12
N ASP A 63 28.55 -7.52 -5.14
CA ASP A 63 27.90 -6.74 -4.09
C ASP A 63 26.39 -6.67 -4.31
N ILE A 64 25.61 -6.83 -3.25
CA ILE A 64 24.16 -6.67 -3.23
C ILE A 64 23.82 -5.55 -2.26
N ILE A 65 23.10 -4.54 -2.74
CA ILE A 65 22.65 -3.40 -1.94
C ILE A 65 21.25 -3.72 -1.43
N LEU A 66 21.10 -3.93 -0.13
CA LEU A 66 19.82 -4.15 0.54
C LEU A 66 19.32 -2.86 1.18
N LEU A 67 18.08 -2.48 0.86
CA LEU A 67 17.44 -1.31 1.46
C LEU A 67 16.53 -1.71 2.63
N ALA A 68 16.59 -0.92 3.70
CA ALA A 68 15.76 -1.03 4.91
C ALA A 68 15.70 -2.45 5.51
N GLU A 69 16.78 -3.23 5.38
CA GLU A 69 16.85 -4.62 5.85
C GLU A 69 15.69 -5.49 5.31
N GLY A 70 15.20 -5.19 4.10
CA GLY A 70 14.06 -5.88 3.49
C GLY A 70 12.68 -5.47 4.01
N ARG A 71 12.58 -4.48 4.90
CA ARG A 71 11.30 -3.87 5.31
C ARG A 71 10.81 -2.84 4.27
N LEU A 72 9.60 -2.29 4.48
CA LEU A 72 8.95 -1.35 3.56
C LEU A 72 9.88 -0.19 3.18
N VAL A 73 10.36 -0.21 1.94
CA VAL A 73 11.40 0.70 1.44
C VAL A 73 10.93 2.15 1.36
N ASN A 74 9.66 2.38 1.03
CA ASN A 74 9.10 3.74 0.89
C ASN A 74 9.08 4.49 2.23
N LEU A 75 8.82 3.79 3.34
CA LEU A 75 8.83 4.34 4.69
C LEU A 75 10.24 4.30 5.30
N GLY A 76 10.98 3.21 5.09
CA GLY A 76 12.30 3.01 5.69
C GLY A 76 13.40 3.87 5.07
N CYS A 77 13.29 4.21 3.78
CA CYS A 77 14.32 5.00 3.08
C CYS A 77 13.85 6.37 2.60
N ALA A 78 12.59 6.73 2.86
CA ALA A 78 12.01 8.02 2.48
C ALA A 78 10.89 8.41 3.45
N THR A 79 9.80 9.00 2.94
CA THR A 79 8.70 9.54 3.76
C THR A 79 7.35 8.87 3.50
N GLY A 80 7.36 7.68 2.89
CA GLY A 80 6.14 6.97 2.51
C GLY A 80 5.30 7.71 1.47
N HIS A 81 3.98 7.52 1.54
CA HIS A 81 3.05 8.18 0.64
C HIS A 81 2.83 9.66 1.01
N PRO A 82 2.70 10.57 0.03
CA PRO A 82 2.40 11.98 0.28
C PRO A 82 1.07 12.23 1.00
N SER A 83 0.96 13.38 1.67
CA SER A 83 -0.22 13.73 2.48
C SER A 83 -1.55 13.68 1.72
N PHE A 84 -1.57 14.04 0.43
CA PHE A 84 -2.82 14.06 -0.35
C PHE A 84 -3.44 12.66 -0.53
N VAL A 85 -2.62 11.65 -0.85
CA VAL A 85 -3.13 10.28 -0.96
C VAL A 85 -3.44 9.71 0.42
N MET A 86 -2.63 10.02 1.44
CA MET A 86 -2.90 9.59 2.82
C MET A 86 -4.18 10.22 3.39
N SER A 87 -4.56 11.41 2.94
CA SER A 87 -5.83 12.06 3.31
C SER A 87 -7.05 11.22 2.96
N ASN A 88 -7.02 10.49 1.83
CA ASN A 88 -8.10 9.58 1.45
C ASN A 88 -8.19 8.39 2.42
N SER A 89 -7.04 7.77 2.73
CA SER A 89 -6.97 6.65 3.66
C SER A 89 -7.36 7.05 5.09
N PHE A 90 -6.90 8.21 5.55
CA PHE A 90 -7.19 8.69 6.91
C PHE A 90 -8.63 9.19 7.04
N SER A 91 -9.23 9.75 5.99
CA SER A 91 -10.67 10.06 6.00
C SER A 91 -11.51 8.79 6.21
N ASN A 92 -11.19 7.70 5.49
CA ASN A 92 -11.85 6.41 5.68
C ASN A 92 -11.64 5.85 7.09
N GLN A 93 -10.41 5.89 7.62
CA GLN A 93 -10.12 5.47 9.00
C GLN A 93 -10.93 6.27 10.02
N THR A 94 -11.00 7.60 9.89
CA THR A 94 -11.81 8.43 10.78
C THR A 94 -13.30 8.12 10.70
N LEU A 95 -13.85 7.94 9.49
CA LEU A 95 -15.26 7.57 9.32
C LEU A 95 -15.56 6.19 9.94
N ALA A 96 -14.68 5.22 9.78
CA ALA A 96 -14.80 3.91 10.40
C ALA A 96 -14.74 3.99 11.93
N GLN A 97 -13.85 4.83 12.49
CA GLN A 97 -13.79 5.05 13.94
C GLN A 97 -15.05 5.71 14.48
N ILE A 98 -15.61 6.69 13.77
CA ILE A 98 -16.89 7.32 14.13
C ILE A 98 -18.00 6.26 14.13
N GLU A 99 -18.13 5.48 13.05
CA GLU A 99 -19.15 4.44 12.90
C GLU A 99 -19.07 3.39 14.01
N LEU A 100 -17.88 2.86 14.26
CA LEU A 100 -17.67 1.88 15.34
C LEU A 100 -17.98 2.51 16.70
N TRP A 101 -17.56 3.74 16.95
CA TRP A 101 -17.82 4.38 18.24
C TRP A 101 -19.31 4.63 18.48
N THR A 102 -20.03 5.15 17.47
CA THR A 102 -21.43 5.56 17.62
C THR A 102 -22.43 4.41 17.46
N ASN A 103 -22.07 3.38 16.70
CA ASN A 103 -22.99 2.30 16.29
C ASN A 103 -22.43 0.90 16.57
N ASN A 104 -21.51 0.72 17.54
CA ASN A 104 -20.90 -0.59 17.82
C ASN A 104 -21.92 -1.73 18.00
N ASP A 105 -23.07 -1.48 18.65
CA ASP A 105 -24.11 -2.48 18.90
C ASP A 105 -24.75 -3.04 17.61
N ALA A 106 -24.59 -2.36 16.48
CA ALA A 106 -25.09 -2.79 15.17
C ALA A 106 -24.17 -3.82 14.48
N TYR A 107 -22.99 -4.12 15.03
CA TYR A 107 -21.99 -4.97 14.40
C TYR A 107 -21.70 -6.22 15.22
N GLU A 108 -21.72 -7.37 14.56
CA GLU A 108 -21.15 -8.62 15.10
C GLU A 108 -19.62 -8.63 14.98
N ASN A 109 -18.96 -9.63 15.57
CA ASN A 109 -17.52 -9.89 15.40
C ASN A 109 -17.20 -10.45 14.00
N LYS A 110 -17.31 -9.60 12.97
CA LYS A 110 -17.03 -9.88 11.56
C LYS A 110 -16.23 -8.73 10.95
N VAL A 111 -15.70 -8.94 9.75
CA VAL A 111 -15.06 -7.88 8.96
C VAL A 111 -16.12 -7.20 8.11
N TYR A 112 -16.18 -5.87 8.19
CA TYR A 112 -17.09 -5.03 7.42
C TYR A 112 -16.31 -4.04 6.57
N VAL A 113 -16.98 -3.51 5.55
CA VAL A 113 -16.50 -2.41 4.70
C VAL A 113 -17.44 -1.22 4.87
N LEU A 114 -16.90 -0.01 4.76
CA LEU A 114 -17.73 1.20 4.76
C LEU A 114 -18.69 1.18 3.56
N PRO A 115 -19.93 1.69 3.71
CA PRO A 115 -20.88 1.76 2.61
C PRO A 115 -20.39 2.69 1.49
N LYS A 116 -20.73 2.35 0.24
CA LYS A 116 -20.26 3.03 -0.98
C LYS A 116 -20.44 4.54 -0.99
N HIS A 117 -21.52 5.06 -0.41
CA HIS A 117 -21.76 6.50 -0.35
C HIS A 117 -20.68 7.25 0.48
N LEU A 118 -20.08 6.60 1.47
CA LEU A 118 -18.97 7.18 2.23
C LEU A 118 -17.66 7.16 1.44
N ASP A 119 -17.42 6.12 0.63
CA ASP A 119 -16.27 6.06 -0.28
C ASP A 119 -16.35 7.17 -1.34
N GLU A 120 -17.52 7.34 -1.96
CA GLU A 120 -17.79 8.45 -2.90
C GLU A 120 -17.69 9.83 -2.24
N LYS A 121 -18.12 9.95 -0.97
CA LYS A 121 -17.95 11.18 -0.19
C LYS A 121 -16.47 11.49 0.03
N VAL A 122 -15.65 10.50 0.39
CA VAL A 122 -14.20 10.69 0.54
C VAL A 122 -13.60 11.16 -0.77
N ALA A 123 -13.91 10.53 -1.90
CA ALA A 123 -13.42 10.99 -3.21
C ALA A 123 -13.84 12.44 -3.51
N ARG A 124 -15.11 12.78 -3.31
CA ARG A 124 -15.67 14.12 -3.56
C ARG A 124 -14.97 15.22 -2.76
N LEU A 125 -14.58 14.95 -1.51
CA LEU A 125 -13.86 15.91 -0.65
C LEU A 125 -12.48 16.31 -1.19
N HIS A 126 -11.88 15.51 -2.09
CA HIS A 126 -10.54 15.78 -2.61
C HIS A 126 -10.52 16.50 -3.96
N LEU A 127 -11.66 16.58 -4.68
CA LEU A 127 -11.73 17.06 -6.07
C LEU A 127 -11.37 18.54 -6.22
N ALA A 128 -11.92 19.41 -5.36
CA ALA A 128 -11.69 20.85 -5.46
C ALA A 128 -10.21 21.23 -5.33
N LYS A 129 -9.43 20.46 -4.53
CA LYS A 129 -8.00 20.73 -4.32
C LYS A 129 -7.15 20.55 -5.58
N ILE A 130 -7.62 19.71 -6.51
CA ILE A 130 -6.97 19.38 -7.78
C ILE A 130 -7.71 19.97 -9.00
N GLY A 131 -8.71 20.84 -8.77
CA GLY A 131 -9.44 21.53 -9.84
C GLY A 131 -10.34 20.62 -10.67
N VAL A 132 -10.81 19.50 -10.11
CA VAL A 132 -11.77 18.63 -10.78
C VAL A 132 -13.19 19.13 -10.53
N GLU A 133 -13.93 19.33 -11.61
CA GLU A 133 -15.36 19.62 -11.61
C GLU A 133 -16.11 18.38 -12.13
N LEU A 134 -17.28 18.10 -11.53
CA LEU A 134 -18.12 16.97 -11.92
C LEU A 134 -19.35 17.49 -12.65
N ASP A 135 -19.73 16.85 -13.76
CA ASP A 135 -21.06 17.00 -14.32
C ASP A 135 -22.12 16.46 -13.35
N GLU A 136 -23.31 17.07 -13.40
CA GLU A 136 -24.47 16.63 -12.62
C GLU A 136 -25.46 15.88 -13.50
N LEU A 137 -25.96 14.75 -13.00
CA LEU A 137 -27.02 14.01 -13.70
C LEU A 137 -28.30 14.84 -13.77
N THR A 138 -28.82 15.00 -14.98
CA THR A 138 -30.19 15.48 -15.18
C THR A 138 -31.18 14.45 -14.62
N SER A 139 -32.42 14.87 -14.36
CA SER A 139 -33.46 13.95 -13.86
C SER A 139 -33.71 12.80 -14.84
N ALA A 140 -33.70 13.09 -16.15
CA ALA A 140 -33.88 12.10 -17.20
C ALA A 140 -32.74 11.06 -17.24
N GLN A 141 -31.48 11.49 -17.05
CA GLN A 141 -30.34 10.56 -16.99
C GLN A 141 -30.39 9.68 -15.74
N SER A 142 -30.72 10.26 -14.59
CA SER A 142 -30.86 9.54 -13.31
C SER A 142 -31.95 8.46 -13.40
N GLU A 143 -33.12 8.80 -13.95
CA GLU A 143 -34.21 7.85 -14.18
C GLU A 143 -33.81 6.74 -15.17
N TYR A 144 -33.18 7.12 -16.30
CA TYR A 144 -32.73 6.15 -17.31
C TYR A 144 -31.71 5.15 -16.76
N LEU A 145 -30.77 5.61 -15.94
CA LEU A 145 -29.73 4.78 -15.34
C LEU A 145 -30.22 4.02 -14.11
N GLY A 146 -31.36 4.41 -13.52
CA GLY A 146 -31.85 3.86 -12.26
C GLY A 146 -30.94 4.16 -11.07
N ILE A 147 -30.25 5.30 -11.07
CA ILE A 147 -29.33 5.73 -10.00
C ILE A 147 -29.70 7.13 -9.50
N SER A 148 -29.53 7.41 -8.20
CA SER A 148 -29.75 8.76 -7.67
C SER A 148 -28.75 9.75 -8.26
N LYS A 149 -29.12 11.04 -8.35
CA LYS A 149 -28.21 12.10 -8.79
C LYS A 149 -27.01 12.29 -7.85
N GLU A 150 -27.19 11.91 -6.60
CA GLU A 150 -26.21 12.01 -5.51
C GLU A 150 -25.44 10.70 -5.28
N GLY A 151 -25.75 9.65 -6.06
CA GLY A 151 -25.16 8.31 -5.92
C GLY A 151 -25.89 7.43 -4.89
N PRO A 152 -25.34 6.24 -4.56
CA PRO A 152 -24.13 5.67 -5.15
C PRO A 152 -24.24 5.40 -6.65
N PHE A 153 -23.19 5.69 -7.40
CA PHE A 153 -23.21 5.67 -8.89
C PHE A 153 -22.86 4.32 -9.50
N LYS A 154 -22.52 3.33 -8.66
CA LYS A 154 -22.07 1.99 -9.09
C LYS A 154 -22.64 0.91 -8.17
N PRO A 155 -22.90 -0.30 -8.70
CA PRO A 155 -23.30 -1.43 -7.86
C PRO A 155 -22.15 -1.94 -6.99
N GLU A 156 -22.47 -2.73 -5.96
CA GLU A 156 -21.46 -3.26 -5.02
C GLU A 156 -20.38 -4.13 -5.69
N ALA A 157 -20.75 -4.92 -6.71
CA ALA A 157 -19.82 -5.79 -7.43
C ALA A 157 -18.88 -5.06 -8.41
N TYR A 158 -19.01 -3.74 -8.54
CA TYR A 158 -18.17 -2.96 -9.43
C TYR A 158 -16.75 -2.84 -8.87
N ARG A 159 -15.72 -3.01 -9.73
CA ARG A 159 -14.33 -3.21 -9.27
C ARG A 159 -13.54 -1.93 -9.02
N TYR A 160 -14.01 -0.78 -9.48
CA TYR A 160 -13.62 0.61 -9.15
C TYR A 160 -14.57 1.55 -9.87
#